data_AF-A0A3A6RTS1-F1
#
_entry.id   AF-A0A3A6RTS1-F1
#
_cell.length_a   1.000
_cell.length_b   1.000
_cell.length_c   1.000
_cell.angle_alpha   90.00
_cell.angle_beta   90.00
_cell.angle_gamma   90.00
#
_symmetry.space_group_name_H-M   'P 1'
#
loop_
_entity.id
_entity.type
_entity.pdbx_description
1 polymer ?
#
loop_
_entity_poly.entity_id
_entity_poly.type
_entity_poly.pdbx_seq_one_letter_code
_entity_poly.pdbx_strand_id
1 'polypeptide(L)'
;MDNETLGYLAQRIEAVARGDFCEAAVLVRKVMVSPSLALQKPDAEHALFQAVWDYVSKALDHEDYDPEDKQAVYALEAEMAGHVLNFRMVRGWLRRSETGPTDFPGIDEFM
;
A
#
# COMPACT_ATOMS: atom_id res chain seq x y z
N MET A 1 13.55 5.01 -0.75
CA MET A 1 12.51 4.51 -1.67
C MET A 1 13.05 4.59 -3.09
N ASP A 2 12.98 3.49 -3.81
CA ASP A 2 13.45 3.42 -5.19
C ASP A 2 12.39 3.99 -6.16
N ASN A 3 12.85 4.75 -7.16
CA ASN A 3 11.95 5.41 -8.12
C ASN A 3 11.31 4.44 -9.10
N GLU A 4 11.95 3.30 -9.41
CA GLU A 4 11.35 2.28 -10.26
C GLU A 4 10.16 1.64 -9.55
N THR A 5 10.33 1.28 -8.27
CA THR A 5 9.28 0.73 -7.41
C THR A 5 8.08 1.68 -7.30
N LEU A 6 8.33 2.97 -7.05
CA LEU A 6 7.26 3.98 -7.01
C LEU A 6 6.56 4.17 -8.36
N GLY A 7 7.34 4.14 -9.45
CA GLY A 7 6.80 4.22 -10.80
C GLY A 7 5.86 3.06 -11.11
N TYR A 8 6.24 1.85 -10.69
CA TYR A 8 5.43 0.65 -10.85
C TYR A 8 4.14 0.71 -10.00
N LEU A 9 4.24 1.17 -8.75
CA LEU A 9 3.06 1.37 -7.89
C LEU A 9 2.08 2.37 -8.52
N ALA A 10 2.58 3.52 -8.98
CA ALA A 10 1.74 4.52 -9.64
C ALA A 10 1.01 3.95 -10.86
N GLN A 11 1.72 3.19 -11.72
CA GLN A 11 1.12 2.55 -12.88
C GLN A 11 0.02 1.55 -12.51
N ARG A 12 0.23 0.75 -11.46
CA ARG A 12 -0.78 -0.21 -10.99
C ARG A 12 -2.02 0.49 -10.44
N ILE A 13 -1.85 1.59 -9.72
CA ILE A 13 -2.98 2.40 -9.24
C ILE A 13 -3.70 3.03 -10.43
N GLU A 14 -2.98 3.65 -11.37
CA GLU A 14 -3.54 4.29 -12.58
C GLU A 14 -4.38 3.31 -13.41
N ALA A 15 -4.01 2.03 -13.45
CA ALA A 15 -4.74 1.01 -14.20
C ALA A 15 -6.14 0.75 -13.64
N VAL A 16 -6.31 0.81 -12.31
CA VAL A 16 -7.55 0.40 -11.62
C VAL A 16 -8.35 1.58 -11.04
N ALA A 17 -7.74 2.76 -10.93
CA ALA A 17 -8.33 3.88 -10.23
C ALA A 17 -9.45 4.57 -11.01
N ARG A 18 -10.50 4.96 -10.29
CA ARG A 18 -11.63 5.77 -10.76
C ARG A 18 -12.00 6.80 -9.69
N GLY A 19 -12.67 7.88 -10.10
CA GLY A 19 -13.14 8.91 -9.17
C GLY A 19 -12.02 9.47 -8.27
N ASP A 20 -12.30 9.54 -6.96
CA ASP A 20 -11.36 10.07 -5.96
C ASP A 20 -10.14 9.16 -5.74
N PHE A 21 -10.22 7.87 -6.11
CA PHE A 21 -9.09 6.95 -6.00
C PHE A 21 -7.91 7.37 -6.90
N CYS A 22 -8.17 8.10 -7.99
CA CYS A 22 -7.12 8.63 -8.88
C CYS A 22 -6.09 9.50 -8.15
N GLU A 23 -6.48 10.17 -7.05
CA GLU A 23 -5.57 10.99 -6.25
C GLU A 23 -4.43 10.20 -5.60
N ALA A 24 -4.61 8.88 -5.41
CA ALA A 24 -3.55 8.00 -4.91
C ALA A 24 -2.36 7.93 -5.88
N ALA A 25 -2.61 7.77 -7.18
CA ALA A 25 -1.55 7.76 -8.19
C ALA A 25 -0.86 9.14 -8.27
N VAL A 26 -1.65 10.22 -8.23
CA VAL A 26 -1.13 11.58 -8.24
C VAL A 26 -0.20 11.83 -7.05
N LEU A 27 -0.56 11.35 -5.85
CA LEU A 27 0.29 11.43 -4.67
C LEU A 27 1.63 10.72 -4.88
N VAL A 28 1.61 9.48 -5.39
CA VAL A 28 2.83 8.71 -5.66
C VAL A 28 3.73 9.45 -6.65
N ARG A 29 3.16 9.94 -7.75
CA ARG A 29 3.90 10.72 -8.77
C ARG A 29 4.50 12.00 -8.18
N LYS A 30 3.78 12.71 -7.30
CA LYS A 30 4.30 13.90 -6.60
C LYS A 30 5.50 13.57 -5.72
N VAL A 31 5.49 12.43 -5.02
CA VAL A 31 6.62 11.98 -4.20
C VAL A 31 7.83 11.67 -5.08
N MET A 32 7.65 10.97 -6.20
CA MET A 32 8.74 10.61 -7.12
C MET A 32 9.53 11.82 -7.66
N VAL A 33 8.84 12.91 -7.98
CA VAL A 33 9.46 14.12 -8.57
C VAL A 33 9.89 15.14 -7.52
N SER A 34 9.64 14.88 -6.24
CA SER A 34 9.93 15.84 -5.18
C SER A 34 11.43 15.87 -4.86
N PRO A 35 12.06 17.06 -4.83
CA PRO A 35 13.47 17.19 -4.46
C PRO A 35 13.69 17.12 -2.93
N SER A 36 12.65 16.91 -2.13
CA SER A 36 12.73 16.96 -0.68
C SER A 36 13.52 15.78 -0.10
N LEU A 37 14.66 16.07 0.52
CA LEU A 37 15.45 15.08 1.26
C LEU A 37 14.67 14.45 2.44
N ALA A 38 13.62 15.12 2.94
CA ALA A 38 12.77 14.55 3.99
C ALA A 38 12.05 13.28 3.53
N LEU A 39 11.79 13.13 2.23
CA LEU A 39 11.15 11.95 1.65
C LEU A 39 12.08 10.73 1.56
N GLN A 40 13.38 10.90 1.81
CA GLN A 40 14.32 9.78 1.88
C GLN A 40 14.28 9.05 3.24
N LYS A 41 13.58 9.62 4.23
CA LYS A 41 13.47 9.02 5.56
C LYS A 41 12.44 7.87 5.56
N PRO A 42 12.67 6.80 6.32
CA PRO A 42 11.72 5.68 6.44
C PRO A 42 10.31 6.11 6.87
N ASP A 43 10.21 7.15 7.71
CA ASP A 43 8.92 7.65 8.19
C ASP A 43 8.09 8.30 7.06
N ALA A 44 8.74 8.86 6.04
CA ALA A 44 8.06 9.43 4.87
C ALA A 44 7.53 8.34 3.93
N GLU A 45 8.28 7.24 3.77
CA GLU A 45 7.83 6.05 3.07
C GLU A 45 6.61 5.43 3.75
N HIS A 46 6.66 5.29 5.08
CA HIS A 46 5.51 4.86 5.87
C HIS A 46 4.29 5.77 5.66
N ALA A 47 4.48 7.09 5.71
CA ALA A 47 3.41 8.06 5.52
C ALA A 47 2.79 8.00 4.11
N LEU A 48 3.61 7.75 3.08
CA LEU A 48 3.10 7.54 1.72
C LEU A 48 2.23 6.27 1.65
N PHE A 49 2.75 5.12 2.09
CA PHE A 49 2.00 3.87 2.03
C PHE A 49 0.73 3.90 2.89
N GLN A 50 0.78 4.59 4.04
CA GLN A 50 -0.41 4.88 4.85
C GLN A 50 -1.46 5.66 4.04
N ALA A 51 -1.06 6.74 3.38
CA ALA A 51 -1.99 7.58 2.62
C ALA A 51 -2.56 6.83 1.40
N VAL A 52 -1.73 6.05 0.70
CA VAL A 52 -2.20 5.21 -0.43
C VAL A 52 -3.15 4.14 0.08
N TRP A 53 -2.85 3.47 1.20
CA TRP A 53 -3.75 2.51 1.81
C TRP A 53 -5.12 3.12 2.11
N ASP A 54 -5.15 4.31 2.72
CA ASP A 54 -6.41 5.01 3.03
C ASP A 54 -7.25 5.28 1.76
N TYR A 55 -6.62 5.61 0.62
CA TYR A 55 -7.33 5.77 -0.65
C TYR A 55 -7.88 4.43 -1.19
N VAL A 56 -7.04 3.38 -1.19
CA VAL A 56 -7.43 2.07 -1.72
C VAL A 56 -8.56 1.47 -0.90
N SER A 57 -8.50 1.54 0.43
CA SER A 57 -9.57 1.03 1.30
C SER A 57 -10.89 1.79 1.10
N LYS A 58 -10.84 3.12 0.94
CA LYS A 58 -12.05 3.90 0.60
C LYS A 58 -12.62 3.51 -0.76
N ALA A 59 -11.76 3.28 -1.75
CA ALA A 59 -12.20 2.83 -3.07
C ALA A 59 -12.90 1.47 -2.98
N LEU A 60 -12.39 0.54 -2.15
CA LEU A 60 -13.05 -0.74 -1.84
C LEU A 60 -14.40 -0.55 -1.16
N ASP A 61 -14.50 0.36 -0.19
CA ASP A 61 -15.74 0.61 0.56
C ASP A 61 -16.84 1.26 -0.30
N HIS A 62 -16.47 2.11 -1.25
CA HIS A 62 -17.40 2.85 -2.11
C HIS A 62 -17.60 2.23 -3.50
N GLU A 63 -16.87 1.17 -3.82
CA GLU A 63 -16.83 0.55 -5.16
C GLU A 63 -16.37 1.54 -6.26
N ASP A 64 -15.42 2.44 -5.93
CA ASP A 64 -14.84 3.45 -6.83
C ASP A 64 -13.74 2.84 -7.74
N TYR A 65 -14.06 1.77 -8.43
CA TYR A 65 -13.21 1.04 -9.38
C TYR A 65 -14.07 0.18 -10.32
N ASP A 66 -13.51 -0.28 -11.44
CA ASP A 66 -14.25 -1.20 -12.32
C ASP A 66 -14.39 -2.58 -11.65
N PRO A 67 -15.58 -3.21 -11.61
CA PRO A 67 -15.77 -4.49 -10.91
C PRO A 67 -14.84 -5.63 -11.37
N GLU A 68 -14.37 -5.58 -12.61
CA GLU A 68 -13.38 -6.53 -13.17
C GLU A 68 -12.00 -6.40 -12.49
N ASP A 69 -11.67 -5.21 -11.97
CA ASP A 69 -10.41 -4.92 -11.29
C ASP A 69 -10.45 -5.20 -9.79
N LYS A 70 -11.58 -5.67 -9.23
CA LYS A 70 -11.77 -5.88 -7.79
C LYS A 70 -10.61 -6.63 -7.12
N GLN A 71 -10.15 -7.70 -7.76
CA GLN A 71 -9.04 -8.51 -7.23
C GLN A 71 -7.72 -7.74 -7.21
N ALA A 72 -7.47 -6.89 -8.21
CA ALA A 72 -6.27 -6.06 -8.27
C ALA A 72 -6.30 -4.96 -7.19
N VAL A 73 -7.47 -4.38 -6.92
CA VAL A 73 -7.65 -3.39 -5.84
C VAL A 73 -7.41 -4.03 -4.47
N TYR A 74 -7.95 -5.23 -4.21
CA TYR A 74 -7.64 -5.96 -2.97
C TYR A 74 -6.16 -6.31 -2.83
N ALA A 75 -5.50 -6.69 -3.93
CA ALA A 75 -4.07 -6.97 -3.91
C ALA A 75 -3.25 -5.72 -3.56
N LEU A 76 -3.62 -4.55 -4.12
CA LEU A 76 -3.02 -3.27 -3.74
C LEU A 76 -3.25 -2.95 -2.27
N GLU A 77 -4.46 -3.16 -1.76
CA GLU A 77 -4.78 -2.92 -0.35
C GLU A 77 -3.91 -3.77 0.58
N ALA A 78 -3.85 -5.09 0.32
CA ALA A 78 -3.07 -6.03 1.12
C ALA A 78 -1.57 -5.69 1.12
N GLU A 79 -1.03 -5.27 -0.02
CA GLU A 79 0.36 -4.83 -0.15
C GLU A 79 0.63 -3.57 0.69
N MET A 80 -0.19 -2.53 0.57
CA MET A 80 -0.02 -1.29 1.32
C MET A 80 -0.18 -1.52 2.84
N ALA A 81 -1.19 -2.30 3.23
CA ALA A 81 -1.38 -2.73 4.60
C ALA A 81 -0.14 -3.48 5.13
N GLY A 82 0.42 -4.39 4.33
CA GLY A 82 1.65 -5.12 4.66
C GLY A 82 2.83 -4.19 4.95
N HIS A 83 3.08 -3.21 4.08
CA HIS A 83 4.13 -2.20 4.30
C HIS A 83 3.91 -1.40 5.59
N VAL A 84 2.69 -0.91 5.81
CA VAL A 84 2.32 -0.09 6.97
C VAL A 84 2.43 -0.88 8.27
N LEU A 85 1.86 -2.08 8.32
CA LEU A 85 1.84 -2.92 9.52
C LEU A 85 3.24 -3.43 9.87
N ASN A 86 4.03 -3.84 8.87
CA ASN A 86 5.40 -4.29 9.10
C ASN A 86 6.27 -3.15 9.66
N PHE A 87 6.17 -1.94 9.09
CA PHE A 87 6.88 -0.78 9.63
C PHE A 87 6.55 -0.53 11.11
N ARG A 88 5.25 -0.54 11.44
CA ARG A 88 4.77 -0.33 12.81
C ARG A 88 5.22 -1.44 13.77
N MET A 89 5.29 -2.68 13.29
CA MET A 89 5.83 -3.81 14.07
C MET A 89 7.32 -3.62 14.38
N VAL A 90 8.14 -3.26 13.38
CA VAL A 90 9.59 -3.04 13.56
C VAL A 90 9.86 -1.88 14.52
N ARG A 91 9.01 -0.85 14.52
CA ARG A 91 9.07 0.26 15.49
C ARG A 91 8.52 -0.08 16.89
N GLY A 92 7.93 -1.25 17.06
CA GLY A 92 7.31 -1.68 18.32
C GLY A 92 5.99 -0.99 18.64
N TRP A 93 5.37 -0.31 17.67
CA TRP A 93 4.06 0.34 17.83
C TRP A 93 2.91 -0.66 17.75
N LEU A 94 3.13 -1.76 17.03
CA LEU A 94 2.28 -2.93 17.02
C LEU A 94 3.07 -4.11 17.57
N ARG A 95 2.42 -4.91 18.41
CA ARG A 95 2.90 -6.22 18.82
C ARG A 95 1.88 -7.27 18.40
N ARG A 96 2.37 -8.44 18.01
CA ARG A 96 1.52 -9.62 17.86
C ARG A 96 0.92 -9.96 19.22
N SER A 97 -0.35 -10.36 19.22
CA SER A 97 -0.98 -10.97 20.39
C SER A 97 -0.16 -12.19 20.84
N GLU A 98 -0.08 -12.43 22.14
CA GLU A 98 0.57 -13.63 22.70
C GLU A 98 -0.09 -14.92 22.20
N THR A 99 -1.37 -14.86 21.84
CA THR A 99 -2.14 -15.97 21.29
C THR A 99 -2.27 -15.93 19.76
N GLY A 100 -1.60 -14.97 19.10
CA GLY A 100 -1.65 -14.85 17.65
C GLY A 100 -0.89 -15.99 16.97
N PRO A 101 -1.31 -16.42 15.77
CA PRO A 101 -0.54 -17.39 14.99
C PRO A 101 0.86 -16.84 14.71
N THR A 102 1.87 -17.64 15.05
CA THR A 102 3.29 -17.34 14.80
C THR A 102 3.77 -17.97 13.50
N ASP A 103 3.27 -19.16 13.18
CA ASP A 103 3.47 -19.81 11.90
C ASP A 103 2.28 -19.56 10.98
N PHE A 104 2.61 -19.18 9.76
CA PHE A 104 1.67 -19.11 8.66
C PHE A 104 2.08 -20.21 7.68
N PRO A 105 1.14 -21.06 7.24
CA PRO A 105 1.46 -22.12 6.30
C PRO A 105 2.04 -21.52 5.02
N GLY A 106 3.16 -22.08 4.57
CA GLY A 106 3.77 -21.71 3.28
C GLY A 106 2.88 -22.12 2.11
N ILE A 107 3.07 -21.52 0.93
CA ILE A 107 2.30 -21.91 -0.27
C ILE A 107 2.47 -23.39 -0.62
N ASP A 108 3.63 -23.96 -0.31
CA ASP A 108 3.95 -25.38 -0.48
C ASP A 108 3.08 -26.32 0.37
N GLU A 109 2.45 -25.80 1.44
CA GLU A 109 1.54 -26.59 2.28
C GLU A 109 0.12 -26.70 1.69
N PHE A 110 -0.16 -25.94 0.62
CA PHE A 110 -1.46 -25.92 -0.06
C PHE A 110 -1.44 -26.50 -1.47
N MET A 111 -0.25 -26.84 -1.99
CA MET A 111 -0.04 -27.48 -3.29
C MET A 111 0.05 -28.99 -3.14
#